data_AF-A0A3B1A7C5-F1
#
_entry.id   AF-A0A3B1A7C5-F1
#
_cell.length_a   1.000
_cell.length_b   1.000
_cell.length_c   1.000
_cell.angle_alpha   90.00
_cell.angle_beta   90.00
_cell.angle_gamma   90.00
#
_symmetry.space_group_name_H-M   'P 1'
#
loop_
_entity.id
_entity.type
_entity.pdbx_description
1 polymer ?
#
loop_
_entity_poly.entity_id
_entity_poly.type
_entity_poly.pdbx_seq_one_letter_code
_entity_poly.pdbx_strand_id
1 'polypeptide(L)' 'MAKVIELQTERLILRQWRKEDWSGFAKLNANPVVMEYYPCVLSTEESNGMAQKIVSLLSKRVTC' A
#
# COMPACT_ATOMS: atom_id res chain seq x y z
N MET A 1 -16.44 11.92 -11.27
CA MET A 1 -15.07 11.42 -11.00
C MET A 1 -14.80 11.62 -9.52
N ALA A 2 -14.48 10.55 -8.79
CA ALA A 2 -14.26 10.62 -7.34
C ALA A 2 -13.02 11.47 -7.04
N LYS A 3 -13.13 12.41 -6.11
CA LYS A 3 -12.04 13.34 -5.77
C LYS A 3 -10.96 12.58 -5.02
N VAL A 4 -9.81 12.37 -5.66
CA VAL A 4 -8.64 11.78 -5.01
C VAL A 4 -8.14 12.75 -3.93
N ILE A 5 -8.17 12.32 -2.68
CA ILE A 5 -7.64 13.09 -1.54
C ILE A 5 -6.15 12.74 -1.41
N GLU A 6 -5.30 13.75 -1.55
CA GLU A 6 -3.87 13.67 -1.22
C GLU A 6 -3.58 14.63 -0.06
N LEU A 7 -2.85 14.16 0.95
CA LEU A 7 -2.41 15.00 2.07
C LEU A 7 -0.93 15.30 1.90
N GLN A 8 -0.56 16.57 2.04
CA GLN A 8 0.82 17.01 1.87
C GLN A 8 1.28 17.74 3.12
N THR A 9 2.51 17.46 3.51
CA THR A 9 3.26 18.16 4.56
C THR A 9 4.55 18.68 3.95
N GLU A 10 5.37 19.37 4.74
CA GLU A 10 6.67 19.88 4.28
C GLU A 10 7.58 18.80 3.67
N ARG A 11 7.51 17.55 4.17
CA ARG A 11 8.43 16.46 3.76
C ARG A 11 7.75 15.24 3.14
N LEU A 12 6.43 15.09 3.30
CA LEU A 12 5.71 13.86 2.95
C LEU A 12 4.44 14.15 2.14
N ILE A 13 4.19 13.28 1.16
CA ILE A 13 2.97 13.22 0.37
C ILE A 13 2.28 11.89 0.64
N LEU A 14 1.10 11.93 1.26
CA LEU A 14 0.19 10.80 1.37
C LEU A 14 -0.74 10.83 0.16
N ARG A 15 -0.39 10.01 -0.83
CA ARG A 15 -1.14 9.87 -2.08
C ARG A 15 -1.79 8.50 -2.19
N GLN A 16 -2.68 8.35 -3.16
CA GLN A 16 -3.19 7.04 -3.53
C GLN A 16 -2.08 6.12 -4.04
N TRP A 17 -2.27 4.84 -3.77
CA TRP A 17 -1.41 3.77 -4.25
C TRP A 17 -1.43 3.68 -5.77
N ARG A 18 -0.26 3.47 -6.36
CA ARG A 18 -0.10 3.24 -7.80
C ARG A 18 0.55 1.88 -8.03
N LYS A 19 0.51 1.38 -9.27
CA LYS A 19 1.07 0.06 -9.59
C LYS A 19 2.59 0.01 -9.43
N GLU A 20 3.27 1.15 -9.62
CA GLU A 20 4.72 1.25 -9.51
C GLU A 20 5.20 0.98 -8.06
N ASP A 21 4.33 1.26 -7.07
CA ASP A 21 4.62 1.08 -5.65
C ASP A 21 4.68 -0.39 -5.23
N TRP A 22 4.10 -1.30 -6.03
CA TRP A 22 3.94 -2.71 -5.65
C TRP A 22 5.29 -3.41 -5.45
N SER A 23 6.27 -3.09 -6.30
CA SER A 23 7.61 -3.67 -6.20
C SER A 23 8.35 -3.22 -4.92
N GLY A 24 8.18 -1.96 -4.53
CA GLY A 24 8.75 -1.43 -3.28
C GLY A 24 8.06 -2.03 -2.06
N PHE A 25 6.74 -2.15 -2.10
CA PHE A 25 5.96 -2.74 -1.02
C PHE A 25 6.28 -4.22 -0.80
N ALA A 26 6.42 -5.00 -1.88
CA ALA A 26 6.85 -6.40 -1.78
C ALA A 26 8.23 -6.55 -1.13
N LYS A 27 9.20 -5.68 -1.48
CA LYS A 27 10.52 -5.68 -0.84
C LYS A 27 10.46 -5.35 0.65
N LEU A 28 9.58 -4.43 1.06
CA LEU A 28 9.37 -4.09 2.46
C LEU A 28 8.79 -5.27 3.23
N ASN A 29 7.75 -5.93 2.70
CA ASN A 29 7.12 -7.07 3.38
C ASN A 29 7.95 -8.36 3.32
N ALA A 30 8.93 -8.45 2.43
CA ALA A 30 9.89 -9.55 2.41
C ALA A 30 11.05 -9.34 3.42
N ASN A 31 11.18 -8.15 4.00
CA ASN A 31 12.26 -7.84 4.92
C ASN A 31 11.94 -8.34 6.35
N PRO A 32 12.74 -9.23 6.93
CA PRO A 32 12.48 -9.79 8.26
C PRO A 32 12.53 -8.75 9.38
N VAL A 33 13.28 -7.65 9.22
CA VAL A 33 13.33 -6.56 10.22
C VAL A 33 12.03 -5.76 10.20
N VAL A 34 11.45 -5.53 9.02
CA VAL A 34 10.15 -4.85 8.89
C VAL A 34 9.03 -5.73 9.45
N MET A 35 9.15 -7.05 9.27
CA MET A 35 8.13 -8.03 9.62
C MET A 35 8.37 -8.72 10.96
N GLU A 36 9.27 -8.22 11.81
CA GLU A 36 9.70 -8.85 13.07
C GLU A 36 8.52 -9.21 14.00
N TYR A 37 7.50 -8.35 14.02
CA TYR A 37 6.30 -8.51 14.86
C TYR A 37 5.10 -9.11 14.11
N TYR A 38 5.29 -9.54 12.86
CA TYR A 38 4.28 -10.21 12.07
C TYR A 38 4.51 -11.73 12.08
N PRO A 39 3.49 -12.56 11.82
CA PRO A 39 3.62 -14.02 11.86
C PRO A 39 4.67 -14.58 10.87
N CYS A 40 4.82 -13.93 9.71
CA CYS A 40 5.80 -14.29 8.69
C CYS A 40 6.03 -13.12 7.73
N VAL A 41 7.16 -13.15 7.01
CA VAL A 41 7.37 -12.31 5.82
C VAL A 41 6.40 -12.71 4.71
N LEU A 42 6.15 -11.79 3.78
CA LEU A 42 5.28 -12.07 2.63
C LEU A 42 6.11 -12.26 1.35
N SER A 43 5.66 -13.19 0.51
CA SER A 43 6.07 -13.28 -0.88
C SER A 43 5.62 -12.05 -1.69
N THR A 44 6.13 -11.95 -2.92
CA THR A 44 5.72 -10.89 -3.86
C THR A 44 4.23 -11.01 -4.19
N GLU A 45 3.75 -12.23 -4.38
CA GLU A 45 2.36 -12.54 -4.72
C GLU A 45 1.42 -12.17 -3.57
N GLU A 46 1.75 -12.54 -2.33
CA GLU A 46 0.97 -12.17 -1.14
C GLU A 46 0.95 -10.66 -0.92
N SER A 47 2.11 -10.00 -1.09
CA SER A 47 2.22 -8.54 -0.99
C SER A 47 1.38 -7.82 -2.04
N ASN A 48 1.39 -8.31 -3.28
CA ASN A 48 0.57 -7.77 -4.36
C ASN A 48 -0.92 -7.99 -4.09
N GLY A 49 -1.31 -9.16 -3.59
CA GLY A 49 -2.69 -9.45 -3.18
C GLY A 49 -3.16 -8.50 -2.07
N MET A 50 -2.30 -8.21 -1.09
CA MET A 50 -2.57 -7.21 -0.05
C MET A 50 -2.72 -5.80 -0.63
N ALA A 51 -1.81 -5.36 -1.51
CA ALA A 51 -1.88 -4.06 -2.16
C ALA A 51 -3.17 -3.88 -2.98
N GLN A 52 -3.58 -4.91 -3.72
CA GLN A 52 -4.85 -4.91 -4.46
C GLN A 52 -6.06 -4.75 -3.55
N LYS A 53 -6.07 -5.46 -2.41
CA LYS A 53 -7.13 -5.34 -1.41
C LYS A 53 -7.21 -3.92 -0.84
N ILE A 54 -6.07 -3.32 -0.51
CA ILE A 54 -5.99 -1.92 -0.03
C ILE A 54 -6.57 -0.96 -1.07
N VAL A 55 -6.11 -1.05 -2.32
CA VAL A 55 -6.60 -0.19 -3.43
C VAL A 55 -8.11 -0.34 -3.62
N SER A 56 -8.63 -1.58 -3.60
CA SER A 56 -10.06 -1.86 -3.75
C SER A 56 -10.91 -1.26 -2.61
N LEU A 57 -10.38 -1.27 -1.37
CA LEU A 57 -11.07 -0.66 -0.23
C LEU A 57 -11.06 0.87 -0.29
N LEU A 58 -9.95 1.46 -0.72
CA LEU A 58 -9.83 2.91 -0.88
C LEU A 58 -10.74 3.42 -2.01
N SER A 59 -10.82 2.72 -3.14
CA SER A 59 -11.72 3.11 -4.23
C SER A 59 -13.20 3.12 -3.82
N LYS A 60 -13.61 2.23 -2.91
CA LYS A 60 -14.99 2.13 -2.41
C LYS A 60 -15.38 3.20 -1.39
N ARG A 61 -14.41 3.82 -0.71
CA ARG A 61 -14.65 4.79 0.38
C ARG A 61 -14.62 6.25 -0.06
N VAL A 62 -14.10 6.54 -1.26
CA VAL A 62 -14.06 7.90 -1.83
C VAL A 62 -15.35 8.25 -2.60
N THR A 63 -16.30 7.31 -2.68
CA THR A 63 -17.59 7.49 -3.39
C THR A 63 -18.77 7.84 -2.49
N CYS A 64 -18.56 8.14 -1.21
CA CYS A 64 -19.63 8.56 -0.29
C CYS A 64 -19.65 10.07 -0.12
#